data_AF-G8X9F9-F1
#
_entry.id   AF-G8X9F9-F1
#
_cell.length_a   1.000
_cell.length_b   1.000
_cell.length_c   1.000
_cell.angle_alpha   90.00
_cell.angle_beta   90.00
_cell.angle_gamma   90.00
#
_symmetry.space_group_name_H-M   'P 1'
#
loop_
_entity.id
_entity.type
_entity.pdbx_description
1 polymer ?
#
loop_
_entity_poly.entity_id
_entity_poly.type
_entity_poly.pdbx_seq_one_letter_code
_entity_poly.pdbx_strand_id
1 'polypeptide(L)'
;MGKTTTNSTASVSDAVESVISNEIQSIETLQQENLALKEANEEAYKKISELMAQLEEVPELKAQLEEVSEMKARLEDENQYLKSLLETSDKDLEAKVEGAEIVLNPISFEIEGETYSFTDDCPEKLQIDGKVYALSDLLKQEDILMSLVVSENCFIKKN
;
A
#
# COMPACT_ATOMS: atom_id res chain seq x y z
N MET A 1 -97.58 52.71 -4.38
CA MET A 1 -96.42 52.77 -3.46
C MET A 1 -95.66 51.46 -3.59
N GLY A 2 -94.64 51.41 -4.45
CA GLY A 2 -93.79 50.22 -4.61
C GLY A 2 -92.40 50.53 -4.06
N LYS A 3 -91.99 49.84 -2.99
CA LYS A 3 -90.67 50.00 -2.37
C LYS A 3 -89.81 48.76 -2.67
N THR A 4 -88.89 48.97 -3.61
CA THR A 4 -87.47 48.53 -3.62
C THR A 4 -87.09 47.31 -2.77
N THR A 5 -86.95 46.15 -3.41
CA THR A 5 -86.36 44.91 -2.84
C THR A 5 -84.97 44.60 -3.44
N THR A 6 -84.31 45.55 -4.10
CA THR A 6 -83.10 45.28 -4.90
C THR A 6 -81.78 45.35 -4.12
N ASN A 7 -81.74 45.99 -2.95
CA ASN A 7 -80.48 46.19 -2.20
C ASN A 7 -80.04 44.98 -1.35
N SER A 8 -80.97 44.12 -0.89
CA SER A 8 -80.62 43.00 0.00
C SER A 8 -80.08 41.79 -0.76
N THR A 9 -80.42 41.62 -2.03
CA THR A 9 -79.97 40.49 -2.87
C THR A 9 -78.56 40.68 -3.40
N ALA A 10 -78.15 41.91 -3.70
CA ALA A 10 -76.79 42.23 -4.15
C ALA A 10 -75.73 41.92 -3.08
N SER A 11 -75.97 42.30 -1.82
CA SER A 11 -75.04 42.01 -0.70
C SER A 11 -74.86 40.52 -0.40
N VAL A 12 -75.86 39.69 -0.68
CA VAL A 12 -75.76 38.23 -0.51
C VAL A 12 -74.97 37.61 -1.67
N SER A 13 -75.15 38.13 -2.89
CA SER A 13 -74.36 37.70 -4.06
C SER A 13 -72.87 37.93 -3.83
N ASP A 14 -72.49 39.12 -3.37
CA ASP A 14 -71.08 39.47 -3.10
C ASP A 14 -70.46 38.58 -2.01
N ALA A 15 -71.24 38.23 -0.98
CA ALA A 15 -70.79 37.33 0.09
C ALA A 15 -70.58 35.90 -0.43
N VAL A 16 -71.46 35.41 -1.30
CA VAL A 16 -71.34 34.09 -1.93
C VAL A 16 -70.12 34.03 -2.86
N GLU A 17 -69.91 35.06 -3.69
CA GLU A 17 -68.76 35.14 -4.59
C GLU A 17 -67.43 35.19 -3.82
N SER A 18 -67.38 35.89 -2.69
CA SER A 18 -66.22 35.92 -1.80
C SER A 18 -65.92 34.55 -1.20
N VAL A 19 -66.94 33.83 -0.72
CA VAL A 19 -66.77 32.47 -0.18
C VAL A 19 -66.26 31.52 -1.26
N ILE A 20 -66.87 31.54 -2.46
CA ILE A 20 -66.44 30.70 -3.59
C ILE A 20 -64.99 31.00 -3.97
N SER A 21 -64.61 32.28 -4.03
CA SER A 21 -63.23 32.67 -4.36
C SER A 21 -62.23 32.17 -3.33
N ASN A 22 -62.55 32.26 -2.05
CA ASN A 22 -61.70 31.75 -0.98
C ASN A 22 -61.59 30.21 -1.01
N GLU A 23 -62.68 29.51 -1.28
CA GLU A 23 -62.67 28.05 -1.41
C GLU A 23 -61.85 27.59 -2.63
N ILE A 24 -61.95 28.28 -3.77
CA ILE A 24 -61.12 28.00 -4.96
C ILE A 24 -59.63 28.16 -4.63
N GLN A 25 -59.24 29.27 -3.99
CA GLN A 25 -57.85 29.50 -3.57
C GLN A 25 -57.35 28.43 -2.60
N SER A 26 -58.19 28.00 -1.66
CA SER A 26 -57.86 26.92 -0.72
C SER A 26 -57.64 25.59 -1.44
N ILE A 27 -58.50 25.25 -2.41
CA ILE A 27 -58.37 24.05 -3.24
C ILE A 27 -57.08 24.07 -4.05
N GLU A 28 -56.75 25.20 -4.69
CA GLU A 28 -55.51 25.36 -5.47
C GLU A 28 -54.27 25.16 -4.58
N THR A 29 -54.29 25.73 -3.37
CA THR A 29 -53.19 25.58 -2.40
C THR A 29 -53.01 24.12 -2.00
N LEU A 30 -54.10 23.42 -1.66
CA LEU A 30 -54.05 22.00 -1.31
C LEU A 30 -53.59 21.11 -2.47
N GLN A 31 -53.91 21.47 -3.71
CA GLN A 31 -53.44 20.74 -4.89
C GLN A 31 -51.94 20.91 -5.09
N GLN A 32 -51.40 22.11 -4.90
CA GLN A 32 -49.96 22.36 -4.95
C GLN A 32 -49.21 21.63 -3.84
N GLU A 33 -49.72 21.65 -2.61
CA GLU A 33 -49.13 20.92 -1.48
C GLU A 33 -49.11 19.41 -1.73
N ASN A 34 -50.20 18.84 -2.25
CA ASN A 34 -50.26 17.41 -2.59
C ASN A 34 -49.25 17.03 -3.68
N LEU A 35 -49.05 17.89 -4.68
CA LEU A 35 -48.05 17.65 -5.72
C LEU A 35 -46.63 17.66 -5.12
N ALA A 36 -46.32 18.67 -4.30
CA ALA A 36 -45.03 18.76 -3.63
C ALA A 36 -44.77 17.56 -2.69
N LEU A 37 -45.78 17.11 -1.96
CA LEU A 37 -45.68 15.91 -1.11
C LEU A 37 -45.42 14.64 -1.93
N LYS A 38 -46.04 14.53 -3.11
CA LYS A 38 -45.83 13.39 -4.00
C LYS A 38 -44.39 13.35 -4.51
N GLU A 39 -43.87 14.49 -4.96
CA GLU A 39 -42.48 14.62 -5.43
C GLU A 39 -41.48 14.30 -4.30
N ALA A 40 -41.71 14.86 -3.11
CA ALA A 40 -40.87 14.59 -1.94
C ALA A 40 -40.87 13.10 -1.54
N ASN A 41 -42.03 12.43 -1.63
CA ASN A 41 -42.13 10.99 -1.38
C ASN A 41 -41.36 10.17 -2.43
N GLU A 42 -41.48 10.50 -3.71
CA GLU A 42 -40.73 9.82 -4.77
C GLU A 42 -39.20 9.96 -4.56
N GLU A 43 -38.73 11.14 -4.18
CA GLU A 43 -37.32 11.36 -3.84
C GLU A 43 -36.89 10.59 -2.59
N ALA A 44 -37.73 10.54 -1.56
CA ALA A 44 -37.47 9.75 -0.36
C ALA A 44 -37.34 8.25 -0.68
N TYR A 45 -38.23 7.70 -1.52
CA TYR A 45 -38.15 6.31 -1.95
C TYR A 45 -36.87 6.02 -2.72
N LYS A 46 -36.45 6.93 -3.61
CA LYS A 46 -35.19 6.79 -4.33
C LYS A 46 -34.00 6.73 -3.37
N LYS A 47 -33.94 7.65 -2.40
CA LYS A 47 -32.86 7.70 -1.40
C LYS A 47 -32.84 6.46 -0.50
N ILE A 48 -34.02 5.98 -0.10
CA ILE A 48 -34.17 4.73 0.65
C ILE A 48 -33.64 3.54 -0.16
N SER A 49 -33.94 3.47 -1.46
CA SER A 49 -33.42 2.42 -2.34
C SER A 49 -31.90 2.45 -2.48
N GLU A 50 -31.31 3.64 -2.62
CA GLU A 50 -29.86 3.82 -2.70
C GLU A 50 -29.16 3.39 -1.40
N LEU A 51 -29.73 3.74 -0.24
CA LEU A 51 -29.21 3.32 1.06
C LEU A 51 -29.32 1.81 1.27
N MET A 52 -30.41 1.18 0.81
CA MET A 52 -30.55 -0.28 0.86
C MET A 52 -29.48 -0.98 0.03
N ALA A 53 -29.19 -0.49 -1.18
CA ALA A 53 -28.13 -1.04 -2.02
C ALA A 53 -26.75 -0.94 -1.35
N GLN A 54 -26.43 0.22 -0.74
CA GLN A 54 -25.17 0.38 0.01
C GLN A 54 -25.09 -0.56 1.23
N LEU A 55 -26.20 -0.79 1.91
CA LEU A 55 -26.24 -1.69 3.06
C LEU A 55 -26.02 -3.16 2.65
N GLU A 56 -26.41 -3.54 1.43
CA GLU A 56 -26.20 -4.88 0.87
C GLU A 56 -24.71 -5.20 0.63
N GLU A 57 -23.86 -4.18 0.42
CA GLU A 57 -22.41 -4.33 0.23
C GLU A 57 -21.64 -4.52 1.55
N VAL A 58 -22.22 -4.15 2.69
CA VAL A 58 -21.54 -4.17 4.01
C VAL A 58 -21.04 -5.57 4.43
N PRO A 59 -21.80 -6.67 4.26
CA PRO A 59 -21.32 -8.00 4.60
C PRO A 59 -20.10 -8.42 3.78
N GLU A 60 -20.04 -8.05 2.51
CA GLU A 60 -18.91 -8.36 1.63
C GLU A 60 -17.67 -7.59 2.08
N LEU A 61 -17.79 -6.29 2.34
CA LEU A 61 -16.70 -5.47 2.88
C LEU A 61 -16.19 -6.02 4.22
N LYS A 62 -17.10 -6.51 5.08
CA LYS A 62 -16.72 -7.12 6.35
C LYS A 62 -15.94 -8.42 6.15
N ALA A 63 -16.33 -9.26 5.19
CA ALA A 63 -15.61 -10.49 4.87
C ALA A 63 -14.21 -10.18 4.32
N GLN A 64 -14.09 -9.21 3.41
CA GLN A 64 -12.80 -8.76 2.89
C GLN A 64 -11.88 -8.21 3.99
N LEU A 65 -12.44 -7.46 4.95
CA LEU A 65 -11.66 -6.94 6.08
C LEU A 65 -11.12 -8.06 6.99
N GLU A 66 -11.89 -9.12 7.18
CA GLU A 66 -11.44 -10.29 7.95
C GLU A 66 -10.27 -11.00 7.23
N GLU A 67 -10.40 -11.24 5.91
CA GLU A 67 -9.34 -11.86 5.10
C GLU A 67 -8.03 -11.06 5.15
N VAL A 68 -8.12 -9.73 5.04
CA VAL A 68 -6.95 -8.84 5.16
C VAL A 68 -6.32 -8.95 6.54
N SER A 69 -7.13 -9.08 7.59
CA SER A 69 -6.66 -9.20 8.97
C SER A 69 -5.92 -10.52 9.20
N GLU A 70 -6.45 -11.64 8.67
CA GLU A 70 -5.78 -12.95 8.70
C GLU A 70 -4.47 -12.94 7.91
N MET A 71 -4.46 -12.33 6.73
CA MET A 71 -3.26 -12.23 5.90
C MET A 71 -2.17 -11.40 6.60
N LYS A 72 -2.55 -10.31 7.26
CA LYS A 72 -1.62 -9.51 8.06
C LYS A 72 -1.00 -10.32 9.20
N ALA A 73 -1.80 -11.10 9.93
CA ALA A 73 -1.29 -11.96 11.00
C ALA A 73 -0.27 -12.97 10.48
N ARG A 74 -0.56 -13.63 9.34
CA ARG A 74 0.37 -14.57 8.69
C ARG A 74 1.69 -13.91 8.28
N LEU A 75 1.63 -12.70 7.74
CA LEU A 75 2.81 -11.95 7.33
C LEU A 75 3.68 -11.53 8.53
N GLU A 76 3.05 -11.20 9.66
CA GLU A 76 3.74 -10.90 10.92
C GLU A 76 4.50 -12.15 11.43
N ASP A 77 3.84 -13.31 11.42
CA ASP A 77 4.45 -14.59 11.82
C ASP A 77 5.63 -14.97 10.91
N GLU A 78 5.49 -14.81 9.58
CA GLU A 78 6.56 -15.09 8.62
C GLU A 78 7.75 -14.16 8.80
N ASN A 79 7.51 -12.87 9.03
CA ASN A 79 8.58 -11.91 9.34
C ASN A 79 9.31 -12.27 10.64
N GLN A 80 8.58 -12.69 11.68
CA GLN A 80 9.19 -13.11 12.94
C GLN A 80 10.05 -14.39 12.75
N TYR A 81 9.58 -15.32 11.93
CA TYR A 81 10.35 -16.51 11.57
C TYR A 81 11.64 -16.16 10.81
N LEU A 82 11.55 -15.32 9.78
CA LEU A 82 12.71 -14.89 8.99
C LEU A 82 13.73 -14.13 9.84
N LYS A 83 13.27 -13.27 10.75
CA LYS A 83 14.14 -12.56 11.69
C LYS A 83 14.88 -13.53 12.61
N SER A 84 14.17 -14.52 13.14
CA SER A 84 14.77 -15.55 13.99
C SER A 84 15.82 -16.37 13.23
N LEU A 85 15.55 -16.72 11.98
CA LEU A 85 16.49 -17.44 11.12
C LEU A 85 17.76 -16.62 10.85
N LEU A 86 17.61 -15.32 10.56
CA LEU A 86 18.73 -14.41 10.36
C LEU A 86 19.60 -14.30 11.62
N GLU A 87 18.97 -14.11 12.79
CA GLU A 87 19.68 -14.05 14.08
C GLU A 87 20.44 -15.35 14.39
N THR A 88 19.90 -16.52 14.02
CA THR A 88 20.64 -17.80 14.17
C THR A 88 21.81 -17.91 13.21
N SER A 89 21.64 -17.48 11.96
CA SER A 89 22.72 -17.50 10.96
C SER A 89 23.87 -16.57 11.36
N ASP A 90 23.55 -15.38 11.90
CA ASP A 90 24.58 -14.44 12.35
C ASP A 90 25.36 -14.99 13.55
N LYS A 91 24.67 -15.63 14.51
CA LYS A 91 25.34 -16.29 15.65
C LYS A 91 26.21 -17.47 15.23
N ASP A 92 25.77 -18.26 14.25
CA ASP A 92 26.55 -19.38 13.72
C ASP A 92 27.80 -18.90 12.96
N LEU A 93 27.73 -17.73 12.32
CA LEU A 93 28.87 -17.08 11.68
C LEU A 93 29.83 -16.50 12.73
N GLU A 94 29.33 -15.82 13.76
CA GLU A 94 30.14 -15.28 14.87
C GLU A 94 30.88 -16.41 15.61
N ALA A 95 30.20 -17.51 15.95
CA ALA A 95 30.82 -18.66 16.63
C ALA A 95 31.90 -19.36 15.79
N LYS A 96 31.74 -19.37 14.46
CA LYS A 96 32.78 -19.88 13.53
C LYS A 96 33.99 -18.96 13.43
N VAL A 97 33.80 -17.65 13.59
CA VAL A 97 34.89 -16.67 13.58
C VAL A 97 35.64 -16.67 14.91
N GLU A 98 34.94 -16.84 16.04
CA GLU A 98 35.56 -16.80 17.38
C GLU A 98 36.26 -18.12 17.76
N GLY A 99 35.87 -19.25 17.16
CA GLY A 99 36.54 -20.56 17.30
C GLY A 99 37.67 -20.83 16.31
N ALA A 100 37.84 -19.98 15.29
CA ALA A 100 38.95 -20.07 14.35
C ALA A 100 40.11 -19.21 14.86
N GLU A 101 41.01 -19.82 15.63
CA GLU A 101 42.39 -19.34 15.65
C GLU A 101 42.89 -19.47 14.20
N ILE A 102 42.81 -18.37 13.43
CA ILE A 102 43.24 -18.34 12.03
C ILE A 102 44.75 -18.56 12.04
N VAL A 103 45.16 -19.81 11.92
CA VAL A 103 46.46 -20.13 11.35
C VAL A 103 46.36 -19.64 9.91
N LEU A 104 46.82 -18.40 9.68
CA LEU A 104 46.98 -17.80 8.37
C LEU A 104 48.00 -18.67 7.61
N ASN A 105 47.53 -19.77 7.03
CA ASN A 105 48.29 -20.43 5.99
C ASN A 105 48.43 -19.40 4.87
N PRO A 106 49.66 -19.07 4.44
CA PRO A 106 49.88 -18.11 3.38
C PRO A 106 49.05 -18.55 2.17
N ILE A 107 48.18 -17.66 1.70
CA ILE A 107 47.31 -17.92 0.56
C ILE A 107 48.21 -18.13 -0.65
N SER A 108 48.43 -19.40 -1.00
CA SER A 108 49.27 -19.82 -2.12
C SER A 108 48.43 -20.23 -3.32
N PHE A 109 49.00 -20.04 -4.51
CA PHE A 109 48.41 -20.40 -5.79
C PHE A 109 49.50 -20.84 -6.77
N GLU A 110 49.12 -21.60 -7.79
CA GLU A 110 50.04 -22.14 -8.80
C GLU A 110 49.76 -21.48 -10.15
N ILE A 111 50.81 -21.03 -10.84
CA ILE A 111 50.75 -20.52 -12.22
C ILE A 111 51.84 -21.20 -13.01
N GLU A 112 51.48 -21.83 -14.12
CA GLU A 112 52.42 -22.50 -15.03
C GLU A 112 53.38 -23.51 -14.35
N GLY A 113 52.92 -24.19 -13.28
CA GLY A 113 53.72 -25.16 -12.53
C GLY A 113 54.60 -24.57 -11.43
N GLU A 114 54.56 -23.25 -11.23
CA GLU A 114 55.32 -22.53 -10.22
C GLU A 114 54.40 -22.05 -9.10
N THR A 115 54.84 -22.19 -7.85
CA THR A 115 54.04 -21.84 -6.68
C THR A 115 54.35 -20.42 -6.21
N TYR A 116 53.31 -19.64 -6.01
CA TYR A 116 53.36 -18.27 -5.53
C TYR A 116 52.50 -18.13 -4.28
N SER A 117 52.75 -17.10 -3.48
CA SER A 117 51.87 -16.72 -2.36
C SER A 117 51.83 -15.22 -2.18
N PHE A 118 50.73 -14.74 -1.62
CA PHE A 118 50.67 -13.36 -1.13
C PHE A 118 51.60 -13.17 0.07
N THR A 119 52.28 -12.04 0.12
CA THR A 119 53.12 -11.65 1.27
C THR A 119 52.27 -11.31 2.49
N ASP A 120 52.84 -11.43 3.69
CA ASP A 120 52.16 -11.05 4.93
C ASP A 120 51.72 -9.58 4.96
N ASP A 121 52.44 -8.70 4.24
CA ASP A 121 52.12 -7.27 4.11
C ASP A 121 51.02 -6.97 3.07
N CYS A 122 50.43 -8.00 2.43
CA CYS A 122 49.40 -7.81 1.42
C CYS A 122 48.06 -7.43 2.06
N PRO A 123 47.39 -6.34 1.64
CA PRO A 123 46.06 -6.00 2.13
C PRO A 123 45.01 -7.04 1.70
N GLU A 124 43.93 -7.17 2.48
CA GLU A 124 42.81 -8.11 2.20
C GLU A 124 42.08 -7.84 0.87
N LYS A 125 42.21 -6.61 0.34
CA LYS A 125 41.63 -6.18 -0.92
C LYS A 125 42.66 -5.41 -1.75
N LEU A 126 42.76 -5.75 -3.03
CA LEU A 126 43.64 -5.10 -4.00
C LEU A 126 42.81 -4.42 -5.09
N GLN A 127 43.26 -3.24 -5.52
CA GLN A 127 42.69 -2.56 -6.67
C GLN A 127 43.53 -2.87 -7.91
N ILE A 128 42.92 -3.50 -8.90
CA ILE A 128 43.55 -3.89 -10.17
C ILE A 128 42.67 -3.35 -11.29
N ASP A 129 43.26 -2.59 -12.20
CA ASP A 129 42.57 -1.95 -13.33
C ASP A 129 41.30 -1.18 -12.93
N GLY A 130 41.37 -0.49 -11.78
CA GLY A 130 40.26 0.33 -11.27
C GLY A 130 39.17 -0.44 -10.52
N LYS A 131 39.22 -1.78 -10.48
CA LYS A 131 38.28 -2.63 -9.73
C LYS A 131 38.93 -3.16 -8.45
N VAL A 132 38.15 -3.23 -7.38
CA VAL A 132 38.59 -3.74 -6.07
C VAL A 132 38.21 -5.22 -5.97
N TYR A 133 39.20 -6.07 -5.68
CA TYR A 133 39.04 -7.51 -5.53
C TYR A 133 39.47 -7.93 -4.12
N ALA A 134 38.71 -8.85 -3.50
CA ALA A 134 39.17 -9.57 -2.33
C ALA A 134 40.20 -10.64 -2.73
N LEU A 135 41.18 -10.94 -1.88
CA LEU A 135 42.20 -11.96 -2.19
C LEU A 135 41.60 -13.33 -2.53
N SER A 136 40.53 -13.73 -1.83
CA SER A 136 39.80 -14.99 -2.08
C SER A 136 39.12 -15.05 -3.45
N ASP A 137 38.78 -13.89 -4.03
CA ASP A 137 38.21 -13.82 -5.37
C ASP A 137 39.29 -13.74 -6.45
N LEU A 138 40.44 -13.12 -6.14
CA LEU A 138 41.61 -13.14 -7.03
C LEU A 138 42.12 -14.56 -7.28
N LEU A 139 42.07 -15.44 -6.27
CA LEU A 139 42.42 -16.87 -6.42
C LEU A 139 41.64 -17.60 -7.52
N LYS A 140 40.46 -17.09 -7.88
CA LYS A 140 39.59 -17.67 -8.92
C LYS A 140 39.81 -17.02 -10.30
N GLN A 141 40.73 -16.05 -10.40
CA GLN A 141 40.96 -15.23 -11.59
C GLN A 141 42.41 -15.40 -12.05
N GLU A 142 42.68 -16.53 -12.71
CA GLU A 142 44.03 -16.91 -13.17
C GLU A 142 44.68 -15.85 -14.06
N ASP A 143 43.92 -15.25 -14.99
CA ASP A 143 44.42 -14.18 -15.87
C ASP A 143 44.97 -12.97 -15.09
N ILE A 144 44.29 -12.62 -13.99
CA ILE A 144 44.69 -11.50 -13.13
C ILE A 144 45.91 -11.88 -12.31
N LEU A 145 45.93 -13.08 -11.71
CA LEU A 145 47.09 -13.56 -10.96
C LEU A 145 48.34 -13.66 -11.85
N MET A 146 48.18 -14.13 -13.09
CA MET A 146 49.26 -14.21 -14.07
C MET A 146 49.78 -12.81 -14.40
N SER A 147 48.90 -11.86 -14.65
CA SER A 147 49.29 -10.45 -14.85
C SER A 147 50.07 -9.89 -13.67
N LEU A 148 49.64 -10.17 -12.44
CA LEU A 148 50.33 -9.71 -11.23
C LEU A 148 51.71 -10.35 -11.08
N VAL A 149 51.84 -11.66 -11.34
CA VAL A 149 53.13 -12.37 -11.32
C VAL A 149 54.07 -11.83 -12.39
N VAL A 150 53.60 -11.65 -13.62
CA VAL A 150 54.38 -11.09 -14.73
C VAL A 150 54.80 -9.65 -14.45
N SER A 151 53.95 -8.88 -13.75
CA SER A 151 54.25 -7.49 -13.36
C SER A 151 55.18 -7.36 -12.16
N GLU A 152 55.65 -8.47 -11.57
CA GLU A 152 56.44 -8.50 -10.33
C GLU A 152 55.79 -7.71 -9.20
N ASN A 153 54.48 -7.92 -9.01
CA ASN A 153 53.72 -7.20 -7.99
C ASN A 153 54.35 -7.38 -6.60
N CYS A 154 54.53 -6.27 -5.87
CA CYS A 154 55.21 -6.26 -4.58
C CYS A 154 54.54 -7.10 -3.48
N PHE A 155 53.28 -7.48 -3.67
CA PHE A 155 52.52 -8.32 -2.75
C PHE A 155 52.58 -9.80 -3.07
N ILE A 156 53.29 -10.21 -4.13
CA ILE A 156 53.43 -11.62 -4.52
C ILE A 156 54.87 -12.06 -4.37
N LYS A 157 55.05 -13.24 -3.77
CA LYS A 157 56.33 -13.91 -3.62
C LYS A 157 56.30 -15.28 -4.27
N LYS A 158 57.33 -15.60 -5.04
CA LYS A 158 57.58 -16.96 -5.54
C LYS A 158 58.13 -17.83 -4.42
N ASN A 159 57.57 -19.02 -4.24
CA ASN A 159 57.98 -20.00 -3.23
C ASN A 159 59.03 -20.99 -3.75
#